data_AF-A0A2E0QYZ7-F1
#
_entry.id   AF-A0A2E0QYZ7-F1
#
_cell.length_a   1.000
_cell.length_b   1.000
_cell.length_c   1.000
_cell.angle_alpha   90.00
_cell.angle_beta   90.00
_cell.angle_gamma   90.00
#
_symmetry.space_group_name_H-M   'P 1'
#
loop_
_entity.id
_entity.type
_entity.pdbx_description
1 polymer ?
#
loop_
_entity_poly.entity_id
_entity_poly.type
_entity_poly.pdbx_seq_one_letter_code
_entity_poly.pdbx_strand_id
1 'polypeptide(L)'
;MIATVANIVYAVAMRILLSTLVLSLSLHIGFSEEFQKQEPTPETSAAAESLIETMKMGEMFEDSLSGAYETQMGQFAKMGMSPEGISKLKAEMLEFTLEIMPWSEMKPEMVRIYASYFTAEELNALDEFYKTPTGQKASRLMPELMAEGMRLGQQRVESRMGELQQRIAPIIEEELSKKAQQ
;
A
#
# COMPACT_ATOMS: atom_id res chain seq x y z
N MET A 1 54.62 0.43 8.33
CA MET A 1 54.87 -0.76 7.48
C MET A 1 53.70 -1.76 7.47
N ILE A 2 52.90 -1.88 8.54
CA ILE A 2 51.72 -2.77 8.58
C ILE A 2 50.48 -2.16 7.87
N ALA A 3 50.31 -0.83 7.90
CA ALA A 3 49.16 -0.15 7.27
C ALA A 3 49.15 -0.20 5.72
N THR A 4 50.31 -0.37 5.08
CA THR A 4 50.42 -0.37 3.61
C THR A 4 50.03 -1.73 3.01
N VAL A 5 50.19 -2.83 3.76
CA VAL A 5 49.81 -4.17 3.31
C VAL A 5 48.29 -4.37 3.36
N ALA A 6 47.61 -3.78 4.35
CA ALA A 6 46.15 -3.85 4.50
C ALA A 6 45.39 -3.18 3.32
N ASN A 7 45.87 -2.02 2.85
CA ASN A 7 45.24 -1.33 1.71
C ASN A 7 45.40 -2.08 0.38
N ILE A 8 46.49 -2.83 0.21
CA ILE A 8 46.72 -3.64 -1.01
C ILE A 8 45.84 -4.90 -0.99
N VAL A 9 45.66 -5.52 0.18
CA VAL A 9 44.74 -6.67 0.33
C VAL A 9 43.28 -6.25 0.13
N TYR A 10 42.86 -5.07 0.62
CA TYR A 10 41.52 -4.54 0.38
C TYR A 10 41.28 -4.16 -1.09
N ALA A 11 42.27 -3.54 -1.76
CA ALA A 11 42.13 -3.15 -3.17
C ALA A 11 42.09 -4.36 -4.13
N VAL A 12 42.73 -5.49 -3.77
CA VAL A 12 42.67 -6.74 -4.54
C VAL A 12 41.39 -7.53 -4.24
N ALA A 13 40.92 -7.56 -2.98
CA ALA A 13 39.65 -8.19 -2.61
C ALA A 13 38.44 -7.49 -3.23
N MET A 14 38.46 -6.16 -3.36
CA MET A 14 37.33 -5.38 -3.91
C MET A 14 37.28 -5.34 -5.45
N ARG A 15 38.36 -5.73 -6.15
CA ARG A 15 38.35 -5.93 -7.62
C ARG A 15 37.94 -7.34 -8.06
N ILE A 16 38.15 -8.35 -7.21
CA ILE A 16 37.72 -9.73 -7.47
C ILE A 16 36.23 -9.93 -7.15
N LEU A 17 35.65 -9.10 -6.27
CA LEU A 17 34.20 -9.06 -6.02
C LEU A 17 33.38 -8.38 -7.13
N LEU A 18 34.02 -7.70 -8.10
CA LEU A 18 33.36 -7.10 -9.27
C LEU A 18 33.50 -7.92 -10.57
N SER A 19 34.04 -9.15 -10.49
CA SER A 19 34.33 -9.97 -11.68
C SER A 19 34.12 -11.47 -11.49
N THR A 20 33.11 -11.86 -10.69
CA THR A 20 32.42 -13.16 -10.84
C THR A 20 31.03 -12.89 -11.43
N LEU A 21 31.00 -12.72 -12.75
CA LEU A 21 30.45 -13.71 -13.66
C LEU A 21 28.91 -13.65 -13.76
N VAL A 22 28.47 -12.76 -14.65
CA VAL A 22 27.34 -13.00 -15.55
C VAL A 22 27.55 -14.36 -16.20
N LEU A 23 26.93 -15.40 -15.65
CA LEU A 23 26.43 -16.61 -16.35
C LEU A 23 25.64 -17.50 -15.35
N SER A 24 24.57 -16.97 -14.77
CA SER A 24 23.51 -17.83 -14.25
C SER A 24 22.65 -18.29 -15.43
N LEU A 25 23.06 -19.43 -15.97
CA LEU A 25 22.25 -20.25 -16.85
C LEU A 25 20.89 -20.52 -16.19
N SER A 26 19.82 -20.07 -16.84
CA SER A 26 18.44 -20.23 -16.41
C SER A 26 18.06 -21.68 -16.21
N LEU A 27 17.92 -22.08 -14.95
CA LEU A 27 17.00 -23.11 -14.49
C LEU A 27 16.27 -22.54 -13.26
N HIS A 28 15.49 -21.49 -13.50
CA HIS A 28 14.54 -20.96 -12.52
C HIS A 28 13.33 -21.89 -12.49
N ILE A 29 13.46 -22.99 -11.75
CA ILE A 29 12.30 -23.74 -11.26
C ILE A 29 11.86 -23.05 -9.98
N GLY A 30 10.77 -22.28 -10.05
CA GLY A 30 9.89 -21.96 -8.93
C GLY A 30 9.98 -20.55 -8.37
N PHE A 31 9.02 -19.70 -8.79
CA PHE A 31 8.41 -18.62 -8.01
C PHE A 31 9.37 -17.70 -7.22
N SER A 32 10.07 -16.85 -7.96
CA SER A 32 10.45 -15.52 -7.47
C SER A 32 10.50 -14.59 -8.67
N GLU A 33 9.34 -14.35 -9.30
CA GLU A 33 9.16 -13.08 -10.00
C GLU A 33 9.24 -12.00 -8.94
N GLU A 34 10.44 -11.45 -8.77
CA GLU A 34 10.61 -10.20 -8.06
C GLU A 34 9.71 -9.20 -8.80
N PHE A 35 8.82 -8.50 -8.07
CA PHE A 35 7.90 -7.51 -8.64
C PHE A 35 8.72 -6.38 -9.26
N GLN A 36 9.21 -6.61 -10.47
CA GLN A 36 10.19 -5.75 -11.11
C GLN A 36 9.41 -4.62 -11.75
N LYS A 37 9.40 -3.48 -11.07
CA LYS A 37 8.75 -2.27 -11.56
C LYS A 37 9.29 -1.93 -12.95
N GLN A 38 8.42 -1.97 -13.95
CA GLN A 38 8.74 -1.63 -15.33
C GLN A 38 8.37 -0.17 -15.64
N GLU A 39 9.03 0.41 -16.64
CA GLU A 39 8.60 1.69 -17.21
C GLU A 39 7.31 1.47 -18.02
N PRO A 40 6.24 2.25 -17.78
CA PRO A 40 5.00 2.12 -18.55
C PRO A 40 5.23 2.34 -20.05
N THR A 41 4.65 1.46 -20.87
CA THR A 41 4.59 1.62 -22.32
C THR A 41 3.21 2.14 -22.71
N PRO A 42 3.02 2.62 -23.96
CA PRO A 42 1.68 2.98 -24.44
C PRO A 42 0.68 1.82 -24.34
N GLU A 43 1.15 0.59 -24.57
CA GLU A 43 0.32 -0.62 -24.51
C GLU A 43 -0.11 -0.94 -23.08
N THR A 44 0.83 -0.97 -22.13
CA THR A 44 0.50 -1.26 -20.72
C THR A 44 -0.34 -0.14 -20.09
N SER A 45 -0.11 1.11 -20.49
CA SER A 45 -0.92 2.25 -20.04
C SER A 45 -2.37 2.15 -20.52
N ALA A 46 -2.59 1.79 -21.79
CA ALA A 46 -3.94 1.62 -22.33
C ALA A 46 -4.68 0.44 -21.66
N ALA A 47 -3.99 -0.69 -21.44
CA ALA A 47 -4.58 -1.84 -20.74
C ALA A 47 -4.91 -1.51 -19.27
N ALA A 48 -4.02 -0.79 -18.57
CA ALA A 48 -4.27 -0.34 -17.21
C ALA A 48 -5.44 0.64 -17.12
N GLU A 49 -5.57 1.55 -18.09
CA GLU A 49 -6.70 2.47 -18.16
C GLU A 49 -8.04 1.73 -18.29
N SER A 50 -8.13 0.73 -19.20
CA SER A 50 -9.32 -0.12 -19.33
C SER A 50 -9.67 -0.83 -18.01
N LEU A 51 -8.67 -1.43 -17.36
CA LEU A 51 -8.86 -2.12 -16.08
C LEU A 51 -9.41 -1.18 -15.00
N ILE A 52 -8.82 0.01 -14.86
CA ILE A 52 -9.23 1.03 -13.87
C ILE A 52 -10.68 1.46 -14.09
N GLU A 53 -11.10 1.60 -15.36
CA GLU A 53 -12.48 1.92 -15.72
C GLU A 53 -13.43 0.76 -15.43
N THR A 54 -13.07 -0.48 -15.78
CA THR A 54 -13.85 -1.69 -15.49
C THR A 54 -14.05 -1.87 -13.99
N MET A 55 -13.02 -1.58 -13.19
CA MET A 55 -13.08 -1.62 -11.73
C MET A 55 -13.87 -0.46 -11.12
N LYS A 56 -14.23 0.57 -11.92
CA LYS A 56 -14.94 1.78 -11.48
C LYS A 56 -14.22 2.50 -10.33
N MET A 57 -12.89 2.59 -10.40
CA MET A 57 -12.10 3.14 -9.28
C MET A 57 -12.45 4.60 -8.94
N GLY A 58 -12.85 5.40 -9.93
CA GLY A 58 -13.32 6.78 -9.68
C GLY A 58 -14.58 6.82 -8.82
N GLU A 59 -15.59 6.00 -9.15
CA GLU A 59 -16.81 5.85 -8.34
C GLU A 59 -16.46 5.34 -6.94
N MET A 60 -15.58 4.33 -6.84
CA MET A 60 -15.13 3.81 -5.55
C MET A 60 -14.40 4.85 -4.70
N PHE A 61 -13.62 5.74 -5.32
CA PHE A 61 -12.93 6.83 -4.64
C PHE A 61 -13.94 7.84 -4.06
N GLU A 62 -14.90 8.27 -4.87
CA GLU A 62 -15.97 9.19 -4.44
C GLU A 62 -16.83 8.58 -3.31
N ASP A 63 -17.23 7.32 -3.46
CA ASP A 63 -17.99 6.59 -2.43
C ASP A 63 -17.20 6.46 -1.13
N SER A 64 -15.90 6.17 -1.22
CA SER A 64 -15.02 6.07 -0.05
C SER A 64 -14.87 7.42 0.68
N LEU A 65 -14.71 8.52 -0.06
CA LEU A 65 -14.69 9.87 0.51
C LEU A 65 -16.01 10.21 1.21
N SER A 66 -17.12 9.93 0.54
CA SER A 66 -18.46 10.17 1.09
C SER A 66 -18.70 9.37 2.37
N GLY A 67 -18.31 8.09 2.40
CA GLY A 67 -18.44 7.23 3.57
C GLY A 67 -17.54 7.65 4.74
N ALA A 68 -16.31 8.08 4.45
CA ALA A 68 -15.39 8.63 5.45
C ALA A 68 -15.97 9.89 6.10
N TYR A 69 -16.51 10.81 5.29
CA TYR A 69 -17.15 12.01 5.81
C TYR A 69 -18.48 11.74 6.51
N GLU A 70 -19.27 10.77 6.07
CA GLU A 70 -20.48 10.36 6.79
C GLU A 70 -20.14 9.92 8.22
N THR A 71 -19.09 9.11 8.38
CA THR A 71 -18.61 8.66 9.68
C THR A 71 -18.19 9.84 10.56
N GLN A 72 -17.48 10.82 9.99
CA GLN A 72 -17.06 12.02 10.70
C GLN A 72 -18.26 12.92 11.07
N MET A 73 -19.22 13.08 10.17
CA MET A 73 -20.45 13.84 10.42
C MET A 73 -21.29 13.22 11.54
N GLY A 74 -21.33 11.90 11.63
CA GLY A 74 -21.95 11.19 12.74
C GLY A 74 -21.34 11.56 14.11
N GLN A 75 -20.06 11.94 14.17
CA GLN A 75 -19.45 12.44 15.41
C GLN A 75 -19.88 13.87 15.73
N PHE A 76 -19.95 14.76 14.74
CA PHE A 76 -20.45 16.12 14.94
C PHE A 76 -21.93 16.14 15.36
N ALA A 77 -22.73 15.21 14.83
CA ALA A 77 -24.11 15.01 15.29
C ALA A 77 -24.18 14.65 16.77
N LYS A 78 -23.31 13.76 17.25
CA LYS A 78 -23.22 13.41 18.69
C LYS A 78 -22.76 14.57 19.55
N MET A 79 -22.03 15.53 18.98
CA MET A 79 -21.64 16.78 19.66
C MET A 79 -22.74 17.86 19.65
N GLY A 80 -23.91 17.57 19.07
CA GLY A 80 -25.07 18.47 19.08
C GLY A 80 -25.12 19.45 17.91
N MET A 81 -24.33 19.25 16.85
CA MET A 81 -24.45 20.06 15.63
C MET A 81 -25.81 19.84 14.95
N SER A 82 -26.40 20.90 14.41
CA SER A 82 -27.69 20.80 13.71
C SER A 82 -27.55 20.00 12.40
N PRO A 83 -28.63 19.33 11.94
CA PRO A 83 -28.62 18.61 10.65
C PRO A 83 -28.21 19.51 9.47
N GLU A 84 -28.64 20.77 9.47
CA GLU A 84 -28.26 21.73 8.44
C GLU A 84 -26.76 22.07 8.49
N GLY A 85 -26.22 22.28 9.69
CA GLY A 85 -24.78 22.53 9.87
C GLY A 85 -23.93 21.36 9.41
N ILE A 86 -24.36 20.13 9.74
CA ILE A 86 -23.72 18.89 9.26
C ILE A 86 -23.75 18.80 7.74
N SER A 87 -24.90 19.08 7.12
CA SER A 87 -25.04 19.01 5.66
C SER A 87 -24.12 20.01 4.96
N LYS A 88 -24.04 21.25 5.46
CA LYS A 88 -23.16 22.29 4.92
C LYS A 88 -21.69 21.93 5.09
N LEU A 89 -21.32 21.44 6.27
CA LEU A 89 -19.95 21.00 6.55
C LEU A 89 -19.53 19.84 5.64
N LYS A 90 -20.39 18.82 5.48
CA LYS A 90 -20.12 17.69 4.58
C LYS A 90 -19.92 18.16 3.14
N ALA A 91 -20.78 19.07 2.65
CA ALA A 91 -20.69 19.59 1.29
C ALA A 91 -19.35 20.32 1.05
N GLU A 92 -18.99 21.24 1.95
CA GLU A 92 -17.73 22.00 1.88
C GLU A 92 -16.51 21.06 1.89
N MET A 93 -16.50 20.06 2.78
CA MET A 93 -15.41 19.09 2.87
C MET A 93 -15.28 18.25 1.60
N LEU A 94 -16.40 17.80 1.03
CA LEU A 94 -16.41 17.05 -0.24
C LEU A 94 -15.89 17.93 -1.38
N GLU A 95 -16.43 19.14 -1.53
CA GLU A 95 -16.04 20.09 -2.57
C GLU A 95 -14.53 20.37 -2.52
N PHE A 96 -14.01 20.78 -1.37
CA PHE A 96 -12.59 21.03 -1.17
C PHE A 96 -11.70 19.82 -1.49
N THR A 97 -12.16 18.61 -1.17
CA THR A 97 -11.36 17.39 -1.45
C THR A 97 -11.30 17.11 -2.94
N LEU A 98 -12.42 17.25 -3.64
CA LEU A 98 -12.51 17.06 -5.08
C LEU A 98 -11.75 18.15 -5.85
N GLU A 99 -11.61 19.35 -5.28
CA GLU A 99 -10.75 20.41 -5.83
C GLU A 99 -9.25 20.09 -5.74
N ILE A 100 -8.79 19.49 -4.62
CA ILE A 100 -7.36 19.18 -4.42
C ILE A 100 -6.95 17.90 -5.14
N MET A 101 -7.85 16.93 -5.19
CA MET A 101 -7.60 15.61 -5.77
C MET A 101 -8.72 15.22 -6.73
N PRO A 102 -8.90 15.94 -7.84
CA PRO A 102 -9.89 15.56 -8.84
C PRO A 102 -9.49 14.22 -9.47
N TRP A 103 -10.47 13.34 -9.69
CA TRP A 103 -10.20 12.03 -10.29
C TRP A 103 -9.50 12.13 -11.66
N SER A 104 -9.73 13.20 -12.41
CA SER A 104 -9.04 13.47 -13.69
C SER A 104 -7.52 13.60 -13.55
N GLU A 105 -7.03 14.07 -12.40
CA GLU A 105 -5.59 14.18 -12.12
C GLU A 105 -5.04 12.91 -11.47
N MET A 106 -5.85 12.20 -10.67
CA MET A 106 -5.45 10.94 -10.05
C MET A 106 -5.39 9.77 -11.04
N LYS A 107 -6.32 9.72 -12.01
CA LYS A 107 -6.42 8.60 -12.96
C LYS A 107 -5.10 8.35 -13.71
N PRO A 108 -4.40 9.35 -14.30
CA PRO A 108 -3.11 9.13 -14.94
C PRO A 108 -2.03 8.54 -14.02
N GLU A 109 -2.00 8.93 -12.74
CA GLU A 109 -1.07 8.37 -11.77
C GLU A 109 -1.41 6.90 -11.44
N MET A 110 -2.70 6.59 -11.29
CA MET A 110 -3.16 5.22 -11.10
C MET A 110 -2.83 4.34 -12.31
N VAL A 111 -3.05 4.83 -13.53
CA VAL A 111 -2.65 4.14 -14.77
C VAL A 111 -1.15 3.83 -14.74
N ARG A 112 -0.31 4.83 -14.41
CA ARG A 112 1.14 4.65 -14.29
C ARG A 112 1.51 3.58 -13.27
N ILE A 113 0.84 3.57 -12.09
CA ILE A 113 1.08 2.56 -11.06
C ILE A 113 0.81 1.16 -11.61
N TYR A 114 -0.38 0.91 -12.15
CA TYR A 114 -0.75 -0.42 -12.66
C TYR A 114 0.14 -0.84 -13.86
N ALA A 115 0.38 0.05 -14.81
CA ALA A 115 1.23 -0.20 -15.97
C ALA A 115 2.70 -0.48 -15.61
N SER A 116 3.15 -0.05 -14.44
CA SER A 116 4.48 -0.32 -13.90
C SER A 116 4.62 -1.66 -13.20
N TYR A 117 3.52 -2.35 -12.84
CA TYR A 117 3.58 -3.61 -12.09
C TYR A 117 3.05 -4.83 -12.85
N PHE A 118 2.33 -4.62 -13.95
CA PHE A 118 1.70 -5.69 -14.72
C PHE A 118 2.06 -5.56 -16.21
N THR A 119 2.18 -6.69 -16.90
CA THR A 119 2.25 -6.70 -18.37
C THR A 119 0.89 -6.35 -18.97
N ALA A 120 0.87 -6.05 -20.28
CA ALA A 120 -0.39 -5.75 -20.97
C ALA A 120 -1.32 -6.98 -20.97
N GLU A 121 -0.77 -8.17 -21.14
CA GLU A 121 -1.52 -9.44 -21.08
C GLU A 121 -2.16 -9.66 -19.70
N GLU A 122 -1.42 -9.41 -18.62
CA GLU A 122 -1.93 -9.53 -17.26
C GLU A 122 -3.03 -8.51 -16.97
N LEU A 123 -2.84 -7.26 -17.37
CA LEU A 123 -3.85 -6.20 -17.22
C LEU A 123 -5.13 -6.54 -17.98
N ASN A 124 -5.01 -7.06 -19.20
CA ASN A 124 -6.15 -7.52 -20.00
C ASN A 124 -6.85 -8.73 -19.36
N ALA A 125 -6.10 -9.70 -18.84
CA ALA A 125 -6.66 -10.85 -18.13
C ALA A 125 -7.40 -10.43 -16.85
N LEU A 126 -6.84 -9.48 -16.10
CA LEU A 126 -7.51 -8.89 -14.94
C LEU A 126 -8.78 -8.16 -15.37
N ASP A 127 -8.74 -7.38 -16.44
CA ASP A 127 -9.90 -6.66 -16.96
C ASP A 127 -11.04 -7.62 -17.37
N GLU A 128 -10.72 -8.72 -18.06
CA GLU A 128 -11.67 -9.78 -18.38
C GLU A 128 -12.28 -10.41 -17.13
N PHE A 129 -11.46 -10.71 -16.12
CA PHE A 129 -11.95 -11.24 -14.84
C PHE A 129 -12.88 -10.24 -14.15
N TYR A 130 -12.48 -8.97 -14.04
CA TYR A 130 -13.26 -7.93 -13.36
C TYR A 130 -14.55 -7.57 -14.13
N LYS A 131 -14.67 -7.88 -15.42
CA LYS A 131 -15.95 -7.80 -16.15
C LYS A 131 -16.97 -8.85 -15.73
N THR A 132 -16.55 -9.96 -15.12
CA THR A 132 -17.47 -11.00 -14.65
C THR A 132 -18.26 -10.56 -13.41
N PRO A 133 -19.44 -11.14 -13.12
CA PRO A 133 -20.18 -10.85 -11.88
C PRO A 133 -19.37 -11.13 -10.61
N THR A 134 -18.54 -12.18 -10.61
CA THR A 134 -17.67 -12.52 -9.48
C THR A 134 -16.51 -11.54 -9.35
N GLY A 135 -15.87 -11.14 -10.45
CA GLY A 135 -14.80 -10.15 -10.43
C GLY A 135 -15.30 -8.78 -9.95
N GLN A 136 -16.45 -8.32 -10.46
CA GLN A 136 -17.12 -7.11 -9.97
C GLN A 136 -17.41 -7.18 -8.46
N LYS A 137 -17.92 -8.32 -7.97
CA LYS A 137 -18.14 -8.54 -6.54
C LYS A 137 -16.83 -8.52 -5.75
N ALA A 138 -15.78 -9.15 -6.27
CA ALA A 138 -14.46 -9.16 -5.65
C ALA A 138 -13.92 -7.73 -5.50
N SER A 139 -13.88 -6.94 -6.59
CA SER A 139 -13.39 -5.54 -6.57
C SER A 139 -14.05 -4.72 -5.45
N ARG A 140 -15.37 -4.82 -5.31
CA ARG A 140 -16.12 -4.08 -4.28
C ARG A 140 -15.92 -4.61 -2.85
N LEU A 141 -15.75 -5.93 -2.67
CA LEU A 141 -15.65 -6.54 -1.34
C LEU A 141 -14.23 -6.56 -0.77
N MET A 142 -13.20 -6.47 -1.61
CA MET A 142 -11.82 -6.56 -1.14
C MET A 142 -11.48 -5.59 0.00
N PRO A 143 -11.86 -4.29 -0.05
CA PRO A 143 -11.60 -3.37 1.05
C PRO A 143 -12.27 -3.80 2.38
N GLU A 144 -13.50 -4.30 2.32
CA GLU A 144 -14.25 -4.76 3.50
C GLU A 144 -13.63 -6.03 4.10
N LEU A 145 -13.22 -6.98 3.26
CA LEU A 145 -12.53 -8.19 3.70
C LEU A 145 -11.19 -7.87 4.39
N MET A 146 -10.44 -6.89 3.87
CA MET A 146 -9.21 -6.41 4.50
C MET A 146 -9.50 -5.74 5.85
N ALA A 147 -10.53 -4.90 5.93
CA ALA A 147 -10.94 -4.26 7.18
C ALA A 147 -11.34 -5.29 8.26
N GLU A 148 -12.10 -6.32 7.88
CA GLU A 148 -12.49 -7.40 8.79
C GLU A 148 -11.30 -8.22 9.26
N GLY A 149 -10.33 -8.50 8.37
CA GLY A 149 -9.07 -9.14 8.72
C GLY A 149 -8.25 -8.34 9.74
N MET A 150 -8.15 -7.01 9.54
CA MET A 150 -7.49 -6.12 10.50
C MET A 150 -8.19 -6.11 11.86
N ARG A 151 -9.52 -6.04 11.88
CA ARG A 151 -10.33 -6.07 13.10
C ARG A 151 -10.12 -7.36 13.90
N LEU A 152 -10.05 -8.50 13.22
CA LEU A 152 -9.71 -9.78 13.84
C LEU A 152 -8.33 -9.74 14.50
N GLY A 153 -7.33 -9.16 13.81
CA GLY A 153 -5.98 -8.97 14.36
C GLY A 153 -5.98 -8.11 15.62
N GLN A 154 -6.66 -6.97 15.59
CA GLN A 154 -6.80 -6.06 16.73
C GLN A 154 -7.44 -6.76 17.94
N GLN A 155 -8.55 -7.47 17.72
CA GLN A 155 -9.24 -8.21 18.77
C GLN A 155 -8.34 -9.26 19.43
N ARG A 156 -7.51 -9.96 18.65
CA ARG A 156 -6.54 -10.94 19.19
C ARG A 156 -5.49 -10.27 20.07
N VAL A 157 -4.95 -9.12 19.64
CA VAL A 157 -3.97 -8.35 20.42
C VAL A 157 -4.60 -7.85 21.73
N GLU A 158 -5.79 -7.24 21.65
CA GLU A 158 -6.52 -6.75 22.83
C GLU A 158 -6.77 -7.85 23.85
N SER A 159 -7.21 -9.04 23.40
CA SER A 159 -7.48 -10.19 24.28
C SER A 159 -6.24 -10.70 25.04
N ARG A 160 -5.04 -10.38 24.55
CA ARG A 160 -3.75 -10.81 25.13
C ARG A 160 -2.88 -9.63 25.58
N MET A 161 -3.47 -8.44 25.70
CA MET A 161 -2.73 -7.23 26.04
C MET A 161 -2.02 -7.35 27.40
N GLY A 162 -2.66 -7.97 28.39
CA GLY A 162 -2.04 -8.20 29.70
C GLY A 162 -0.79 -9.09 29.65
N GLU A 163 -0.80 -10.13 28.81
CA GLU A 163 0.37 -10.99 28.60
C GLU A 163 1.50 -10.22 27.92
N LEU A 164 1.18 -9.38 26.93
CA LEU A 164 2.16 -8.51 26.29
C LEU A 164 2.78 -7.53 27.31
N GLN A 165 1.95 -6.90 28.15
CA GLN A 165 2.42 -6.00 29.21
C GLN A 165 3.41 -6.69 30.17
N GLN A 166 3.11 -7.92 30.59
CA GLN A 166 4.01 -8.70 31.45
C GLN A 166 5.36 -9.01 30.78
N ARG A 167 5.36 -9.23 29.45
CA ARG A 167 6.59 -9.52 28.69
C ARG A 167 7.45 -8.28 28.43
N ILE A 168 6.84 -7.12 28.21
CA ILE A 168 7.58 -5.87 27.88
C ILE A 168 8.02 -5.08 29.11
N ALA A 169 7.30 -5.18 30.24
CA ALA A 169 7.63 -4.45 31.47
C ALA A 169 9.10 -4.61 31.92
N PRO A 170 9.67 -5.83 32.02
CA PRO A 170 11.06 -5.99 32.46
C PRO A 170 12.07 -5.40 31.46
N ILE A 171 11.78 -5.45 30.16
CA ILE A 171 12.65 -4.87 29.11
C ILE A 171 12.71 -3.35 29.27
N ILE A 172 11.55 -2.72 29.49
CA ILE A 172 11.46 -1.26 29.70
C ILE A 172 12.22 -0.85 30.96
N GLU A 173 12.04 -1.59 32.06
CA GLU A 173 12.73 -1.30 33.33
C GLU A 173 14.25 -1.42 33.20
N GLU A 174 14.75 -2.45 32.51
CA GLU A 174 16.17 -2.65 32.24
C GLU A 174 16.77 -1.49 31.44
N GLU A 175 16.12 -1.09 30.33
CA GLU A 175 16.64 -0.04 29.43
C GLU A 175 16.60 1.36 30.07
N LEU A 176 15.57 1.67 30.86
CA LEU A 176 15.51 2.93 31.59
C LEU A 176 16.57 3.00 32.70
N SER A 177 16.86 1.89 33.36
CA SER A 177 17.89 1.81 34.41
C SER A 177 19.30 1.99 33.85
N LYS A 178 19.60 1.42 32.68
CA LYS A 178 20.89 1.64 31.98
C LYS A 178 21.10 3.10 31.61
N LYS A 179 20.06 3.77 31.12
CA LYS A 179 20.14 5.19 30.73
C LYS A 179 20.37 6.13 31.90
N ALA A 180 19.87 5.79 33.10
CA ALA A 180 20.08 6.60 34.31
C ALA A 180 21.50 6.46 34.91
N GLN A 181 22.28 5.48 34.46
CA GLN A 181 23.65 5.21 34.93
C GLN A 181 24.74 5.75 33.99
N GLN A 182 24.35 6.31 32.83
CA GLN A 182 25.22 6.99 31.86
C GLN A 182 25.12 8.51 32.03
#